data_AF-D7NYM0-F1
#
_entry.id   AF-D7NYM0-F1
#
_cell.length_a   1.000
_cell.length_b   1.000
_cell.length_c   1.000
_cell.angle_alpha   90.00
_cell.angle_beta   90.00
_cell.angle_gamma   90.00
#
_symmetry.space_group_name_H-M   'P 1'
#
loop_
_entity.id
_entity.type
_entity.pdbx_description
1 polymer ?
#
loop_
_entity_poly.entity_id
_entity_poly.type
_entity_poly.pdbx_seq_one_letter_code
_entity_poly.pdbx_strand_id
1 'polypeptide(L)'
;IPEEFFQFLYPKTGVTGPYVLGTGFILYCLSKEIYVVTAETISAVSTIGLLIYAIKKYGASVGEFADKLNEQQIAQLEEVKQASIKGIQDAIDLEKSQQALVQKRHYLFDVQRNNIAMALEVAYRERLHKVHKEVKNRLDYHISVQNMMRRKEQEHMVQWIEKHV
;
A
#
# COMPACT_ATOMS: atom_id res chain seq x y z
N ILE A 1 -42.97 -5.62 -31.61
CA ILE A 1 -43.03 -4.27 -32.22
C ILE A 1 -42.30 -3.35 -31.26
N PRO A 2 -41.23 -2.64 -31.69
CA PRO A 2 -40.44 -1.77 -30.82
C PRO A 2 -41.14 -0.43 -30.57
N GLU A 3 -40.75 0.25 -29.49
CA GLU A 3 -41.27 1.57 -29.11
C GLU A 3 -41.04 2.64 -30.20
N GLU A 4 -39.93 2.54 -30.94
CA GLU A 4 -39.61 3.43 -32.06
C GLU A 4 -40.73 3.51 -33.11
N PHE A 5 -41.42 2.39 -33.36
CA PHE A 5 -42.55 2.35 -34.31
C PHE A 5 -43.79 3.08 -33.75
N PHE A 6 -43.99 3.01 -32.44
CA PHE A 6 -45.07 3.74 -31.77
C PHE A 6 -44.78 5.25 -31.81
N GLN A 7 -43.55 5.68 -31.53
CA GLN A 7 -43.17 7.09 -31.61
C GLN A 7 -43.28 7.66 -33.03
N PHE A 8 -43.03 6.86 -34.07
CA PHE A 8 -43.20 7.30 -35.45
C PHE A 8 -44.68 7.65 -35.78
N LEU A 9 -45.64 6.85 -35.31
CA LEU A 9 -47.08 7.08 -35.57
C LEU A 9 -47.76 8.00 -34.54
N TYR A 10 -47.17 8.17 -33.37
CA TYR A 10 -47.74 8.90 -32.24
C TYR A 10 -48.15 10.36 -32.58
N PRO A 11 -47.34 11.18 -33.29
CA PRO A 11 -47.69 12.57 -33.61
C PRO A 11 -48.92 12.72 -34.51
N LYS A 12 -49.32 11.66 -35.22
CA LYS A 12 -50.40 11.71 -36.23
C LYS A 12 -51.66 10.99 -35.77
N THR A 13 -51.52 9.92 -35.00
CA THR A 13 -52.62 8.99 -34.70
C THR A 13 -52.73 8.65 -33.20
N GLY A 14 -51.91 9.30 -32.37
CA GLY A 14 -51.85 9.05 -30.93
C GLY A 14 -51.38 7.64 -30.59
N VAL A 15 -51.53 7.24 -29.32
CA VAL A 15 -51.17 5.89 -28.85
C VAL A 15 -52.03 4.79 -29.51
N THR A 16 -53.27 5.09 -29.90
CA THR A 16 -54.20 4.11 -30.47
C THR A 16 -53.91 3.78 -31.93
N GLY A 17 -53.24 4.66 -32.66
CA GLY A 17 -52.95 4.50 -34.08
C GLY A 17 -52.24 3.19 -34.44
N PRO A 18 -51.09 2.87 -33.83
CA PRO A 18 -50.38 1.62 -34.09
C PRO A 18 -51.22 0.37 -33.79
N TYR A 19 -52.04 0.40 -32.73
CA TYR A 19 -52.91 -0.72 -32.36
C TYR A 19 -54.03 -0.92 -33.39
N VAL A 20 -54.71 0.17 -33.80
CA VAL A 20 -55.76 0.11 -34.82
C VAL A 20 -55.21 -0.32 -36.17
N LEU A 21 -54.01 0.17 -36.54
CA LEU A 21 -53.29 -0.27 -37.73
C LEU A 21 -53.00 -1.78 -37.68
N GLY A 22 -52.48 -2.28 -36.56
CA GLY A 22 -52.23 -3.71 -36.36
C GLY A 22 -53.50 -4.55 -36.51
N THR A 23 -54.61 -4.16 -35.87
CA THR A 23 -55.89 -4.87 -36.00
C THR A 23 -56.45 -4.81 -37.42
N GLY A 24 -56.34 -3.65 -38.09
CA GLY A 24 -56.80 -3.47 -39.47
C GLY A 24 -55.98 -4.29 -40.46
N PHE A 25 -54.66 -4.40 -40.23
CA PHE A 25 -53.77 -5.23 -41.05
C PHE A 25 -54.11 -6.72 -40.93
N ILE A 26 -54.36 -7.22 -39.72
CA ILE A 26 -54.79 -8.62 -39.50
C ILE A 26 -56.12 -8.88 -40.21
N LEU A 27 -57.11 -7.99 -40.07
CA LEU A 27 -58.42 -8.12 -40.70
C LEU A 27 -58.30 -8.11 -42.24
N TYR A 28 -57.42 -7.26 -42.79
CA TYR A 28 -57.13 -7.21 -44.21
C TYR A 28 -56.50 -8.50 -44.73
N CYS A 29 -55.48 -9.04 -44.03
CA CYS A 29 -54.80 -10.29 -44.41
C CYS A 29 -55.77 -11.49 -44.43
N LEU A 30 -56.73 -11.53 -43.49
CA LEU A 30 -57.77 -12.56 -43.46
C LEU A 30 -58.83 -12.34 -44.55
N SER A 31 -59.33 -11.12 -44.73
CA SER A 31 -60.38 -10.81 -45.70
C SER A 31 -59.95 -10.96 -47.16
N LYS A 32 -58.66 -10.80 -47.46
CA LYS A 32 -58.09 -10.96 -48.80
C LYS A 32 -57.44 -12.32 -49.03
N GLU A 33 -57.56 -13.25 -48.09
CA GLU A 33 -56.92 -14.57 -48.11
C GLU A 33 -55.40 -14.53 -48.37
N ILE A 34 -54.75 -13.40 -48.10
CA ILE A 34 -53.28 -13.28 -48.14
C ILE A 34 -52.69 -14.18 -47.04
N TYR A 35 -53.42 -14.34 -45.93
CA TYR A 35 -53.16 -15.34 -44.91
C TYR A 35 -54.30 -16.36 -44.86
N VAL A 36 -54.05 -17.56 -45.38
CA VAL A 36 -55.03 -18.66 -45.44
C VAL A 36 -54.98 -19.47 -44.15
N VAL A 37 -56.15 -19.71 -43.54
CA VAL A 37 -56.27 -20.53 -42.32
C VAL A 37 -56.22 -22.02 -42.71
N THR A 38 -55.07 -22.65 -42.47
CA THR A 38 -54.79 -24.07 -42.67
C THR A 38 -54.67 -24.80 -41.32
N ALA A 39 -54.53 -26.13 -41.35
CA ALA A 39 -54.27 -26.90 -40.13
C ALA A 39 -52.97 -26.49 -39.42
N GLU A 40 -51.98 -25.99 -40.18
CA GLU A 40 -50.72 -25.50 -39.63
C GLU A 40 -50.89 -24.22 -38.80
N THR A 41 -51.89 -23.39 -39.11
CA THR A 41 -52.18 -22.16 -38.37
C THR A 41 -52.55 -22.44 -36.91
N ILE A 42 -53.28 -23.53 -36.66
CA ILE A 42 -53.65 -23.99 -35.31
C ILE A 42 -52.40 -24.46 -34.56
N SER A 43 -51.51 -25.21 -35.24
CA SER A 43 -50.24 -25.64 -34.65
C SER A 43 -49.30 -24.47 -34.33
N ALA A 44 -49.30 -23.43 -35.18
CA ALA A 44 -48.52 -22.22 -34.99
C ALA A 44 -48.99 -21.43 -33.76
N VAL A 45 -50.31 -21.26 -33.60
CA VAL A 45 -50.88 -20.58 -32.42
C VAL A 45 -50.53 -21.33 -31.12
N SER A 46 -50.61 -22.66 -31.11
CA SER A 46 -50.21 -23.48 -29.97
C SER A 46 -48.72 -23.32 -29.63
N THR A 47 -47.86 -23.37 -30.64
CA THR A 47 -46.40 -23.24 -30.45
C THR A 47 -46.03 -21.84 -29.95
N ILE A 48 -46.63 -20.79 -30.51
CA ILE A 48 -46.44 -19.40 -30.06
C ILE A 48 -46.92 -19.21 -28.62
N GLY A 49 -48.08 -19.79 -28.27
CA GLY A 49 -48.61 -19.74 -26.91
C GLY A 49 -47.66 -20.37 -25.89
N LEU A 50 -47.08 -21.52 -26.22
CA LEU A 50 -46.12 -22.23 -25.37
C LEU A 50 -44.83 -21.41 -25.20
N LEU A 51 -44.33 -20.80 -26.28
CA LEU A 51 -43.16 -19.91 -26.23
C LEU A 51 -43.42 -18.68 -25.35
N ILE A 52 -44.58 -18.03 -25.46
CA ILE A 52 -44.94 -16.88 -24.61
C ILE A 52 -45.00 -17.30 -23.14
N TYR A 53 -45.57 -18.48 -22.84
CA TYR A 53 -45.61 -19.01 -21.48
C TYR A 53 -44.21 -19.29 -20.93
N ALA A 54 -43.34 -19.90 -21.73
CA ALA A 54 -41.96 -20.17 -21.35
C ALA A 54 -41.18 -18.88 -21.07
N ILE A 55 -41.31 -17.87 -21.94
CA ILE A 55 -40.67 -16.55 -21.76
C ILE A 55 -41.19 -15.86 -20.50
N LYS A 56 -42.50 -15.86 -20.26
CA LYS A 56 -43.07 -15.21 -19.07
C LYS A 56 -42.67 -15.90 -17.76
N LYS A 57 -42.57 -17.23 -17.76
CA LYS A 57 -42.31 -18.00 -16.54
C LYS A 57 -40.82 -18.16 -16.23
N TYR A 58 -39.99 -18.37 -17.26
CA TYR A 58 -38.56 -18.65 -17.09
C TYR A 58 -37.66 -17.50 -17.56
N GLY A 59 -38.20 -16.47 -18.21
CA GLY A 59 -37.40 -15.34 -18.72
C GLY A 59 -36.63 -14.61 -17.62
N ALA A 60 -37.27 -14.36 -16.47
CA ALA A 60 -36.60 -13.71 -15.34
C ALA A 60 -35.41 -14.53 -14.81
N SER A 61 -35.60 -15.85 -14.64
CA SER A 61 -34.52 -16.73 -14.18
C SER A 61 -33.35 -16.84 -15.18
N VAL A 62 -33.64 -16.78 -16.49
CA VAL A 62 -32.59 -16.79 -17.52
C VAL A 62 -31.86 -15.44 -17.56
N GLY A 63 -32.59 -14.33 -17.37
CA GLY A 63 -32.00 -13.00 -17.23
C GLY A 63 -31.05 -12.90 -16.04
N GLU A 64 -31.51 -13.29 -14.85
CA GLU A 64 -30.67 -13.31 -13.64
C GLU A 64 -29.46 -14.24 -13.79
N PHE A 65 -29.60 -15.37 -14.50
CA PHE A 65 -28.49 -16.26 -14.77
C PHE A 65 -27.44 -15.60 -15.70
N ALA A 66 -27.88 -14.91 -16.76
CA ALA A 66 -26.99 -14.18 -17.64
C ALA A 66 -26.27 -13.04 -16.91
N ASP A 67 -26.99 -12.30 -16.06
CA ASP A 67 -26.42 -11.22 -15.26
C ASP A 67 -25.38 -11.74 -14.27
N LYS A 68 -25.66 -12.86 -13.58
CA LYS A 68 -24.70 -13.50 -12.66
C LYS A 68 -23.42 -13.94 -13.36
N LEU A 69 -23.50 -14.46 -14.58
CA LEU A 69 -22.30 -14.84 -15.35
C LEU A 69 -21.43 -13.62 -15.68
N ASN A 70 -22.05 -12.52 -16.09
CA ASN A 70 -21.32 -11.28 -16.35
C ASN A 70 -20.71 -10.71 -15.07
N GLU A 71 -21.47 -10.68 -13.98
CA GLU A 71 -21.00 -10.18 -12.69
C GLU A 71 -19.82 -11.01 -12.16
N GLN A 72 -19.87 -12.33 -12.28
CA GLN A 72 -18.75 -13.22 -11.91
C GLN A 72 -17.50 -12.95 -12.75
N GLN A 73 -17.63 -12.77 -14.06
CA GLN A 73 -16.48 -12.47 -14.91
C GLN A 73 -15.86 -11.11 -14.56
N ILE A 74 -16.70 -10.09 -14.33
CA ILE A 74 -16.24 -8.76 -13.93
C ILE A 74 -15.56 -8.81 -12.56
N ALA A 75 -16.13 -9.53 -11.59
CA ALA A 75 -15.56 -9.69 -10.26
C ALA A 75 -14.18 -10.36 -10.30
N GLN A 76 -14.03 -11.44 -11.08
CA GLN A 76 -12.74 -12.12 -11.26
C GLN A 76 -11.70 -11.20 -11.91
N LEU A 77 -12.10 -10.45 -12.95
CA LEU A 77 -11.22 -9.48 -13.61
C LEU A 77 -10.76 -8.37 -12.64
N GLU A 78 -11.67 -7.85 -11.83
CA GLU A 78 -11.34 -6.79 -10.87
C GLU A 78 -10.46 -7.33 -9.73
N GLU A 79 -10.68 -8.57 -9.28
CA GLU A 79 -9.82 -9.22 -8.28
C GLU A 79 -8.38 -9.39 -8.80
N VAL A 80 -8.22 -9.91 -10.02
CA VAL A 80 -6.89 -10.10 -10.64
C VAL A 80 -6.19 -8.75 -10.85
N LYS A 81 -6.93 -7.74 -11.30
CA LYS A 81 -6.40 -6.38 -11.48
C LYS A 81 -5.96 -5.79 -10.14
N GLN A 82 -6.77 -5.90 -9.10
CA GLN A 82 -6.43 -5.36 -7.78
C GLN A 82 -5.24 -6.10 -7.15
N ALA A 83 -5.18 -7.42 -7.28
CA ALA A 83 -4.04 -8.22 -6.86
C ALA A 83 -2.75 -7.81 -7.59
N SER A 84 -2.84 -7.55 -8.90
CA SER A 84 -1.71 -7.09 -9.72
C SER A 84 -1.22 -5.71 -9.29
N ILE A 85 -2.13 -4.76 -9.10
CA ILE A 85 -1.80 -3.41 -8.62
C ILE A 85 -1.12 -3.48 -7.25
N LYS A 86 -1.67 -4.28 -6.33
CA LYS A 86 -1.08 -4.47 -5.01
C LYS A 86 0.30 -5.10 -5.07
N GLY A 87 0.49 -6.15 -5.87
CA GLY A 87 1.80 -6.77 -6.05
C GLY A 87 2.86 -5.81 -6.59
N ILE A 88 2.49 -4.95 -7.55
CA ILE A 88 3.38 -3.91 -8.07
C ILE A 88 3.68 -2.86 -6.99
N GLN A 89 2.69 -2.43 -6.23
CA GLN A 89 2.86 -1.46 -5.15
C GLN A 89 3.79 -1.98 -4.05
N ASP A 90 3.60 -3.22 -3.62
CA ASP A 90 4.44 -3.88 -2.62
C ASP A 90 5.90 -3.99 -3.12
N ALA A 91 6.10 -4.30 -4.41
CA ALA A 91 7.43 -4.31 -5.02
C ALA A 91 8.09 -2.92 -5.04
N ILE A 92 7.33 -1.87 -5.37
CA ILE A 92 7.82 -0.48 -5.35
C ILE A 92 8.22 -0.07 -3.93
N ASP A 93 7.43 -0.40 -2.92
CA ASP A 93 7.70 -0.01 -1.54
C ASP A 93 8.90 -0.79 -0.96
N LEU A 94 9.07 -2.05 -1.36
CA LEU A 94 10.26 -2.84 -1.05
C LEU A 94 11.52 -2.20 -1.68
N GLU A 95 11.49 -1.86 -2.97
CA GLU A 95 12.62 -1.18 -3.64
C GLU A 95 12.95 0.17 -2.99
N LYS A 96 11.95 0.99 -2.66
CA LYS A 96 12.17 2.25 -1.92
C LYS A 96 12.83 2.03 -0.56
N SER A 97 12.41 0.98 0.17
CA SER A 97 13.03 0.64 1.46
C SER A 97 14.51 0.26 1.29
N GLN A 98 14.83 -0.49 0.23
CA GLN A 98 16.21 -0.86 -0.10
C GLN A 98 17.05 0.35 -0.51
N GLN A 99 16.51 1.24 -1.35
CA GLN A 99 17.18 2.49 -1.72
C GLN A 99 17.48 3.35 -0.49
N ALA A 100 16.53 3.48 0.44
CA ALA A 100 16.72 4.21 1.69
C ALA A 100 17.80 3.55 2.58
N LEU A 101 17.87 2.21 2.63
CA LEU A 101 18.93 1.49 3.34
C LEU A 101 20.31 1.73 2.70
N VAL A 102 20.40 1.68 1.37
CA VAL A 102 21.65 1.97 0.64
C VAL A 102 22.11 3.39 0.93
N GLN A 103 21.19 4.36 0.87
CA GLN A 103 21.51 5.75 1.20
C GLN A 103 22.05 5.87 2.62
N LYS A 104 21.57 5.10 3.60
CA LYS A 104 22.03 5.15 5.00
C LYS A 104 23.35 4.43 5.28
N ARG A 105 23.92 3.66 4.32
CA ARG A 105 25.15 2.88 4.55
C ARG A 105 26.37 3.74 4.90
N HIS A 106 26.47 4.96 4.40
CA HIS A 106 27.61 5.85 4.67
C HIS A 106 27.77 6.17 6.16
N TYR A 107 26.66 6.22 6.92
CA TYR A 107 26.71 6.47 8.37
C TYR A 107 27.56 5.45 9.12
N LEU A 108 27.56 4.18 8.69
CA LEU A 108 28.40 3.16 9.33
C LEU A 108 29.89 3.49 9.16
N PHE A 109 30.30 3.91 7.96
CA PHE A 109 31.68 4.28 7.68
C PHE A 109 32.09 5.56 8.40
N ASP A 110 31.19 6.54 8.51
CA ASP A 110 31.46 7.78 9.25
C ASP A 110 31.64 7.50 10.75
N VAL A 111 30.79 6.63 11.35
CA VAL A 111 30.95 6.19 12.74
C VAL A 111 32.27 5.47 12.95
N GLN A 112 32.64 4.55 12.05
CA GLN A 112 33.92 3.83 12.14
C GLN A 112 35.12 4.78 12.06
N ARG A 113 35.11 5.72 11.11
CA ARG A 113 36.17 6.72 10.94
C ARG A 113 36.31 7.59 12.19
N ASN A 114 35.20 8.09 12.72
CA ASN A 114 35.20 8.93 13.91
C ASN A 114 35.64 8.16 15.16
N ASN A 115 35.24 6.89 15.31
CA ASN A 115 35.66 6.06 16.42
C ASN A 115 37.17 5.80 16.41
N ILE A 116 37.75 5.49 15.24
CA ILE A 116 39.20 5.31 15.10
C ILE A 116 39.94 6.61 15.42
N ALA A 117 39.48 7.75 14.87
CA ALA A 117 40.07 9.05 15.15
C ALA A 117 40.04 9.38 16.65
N MET A 118 38.92 9.14 17.31
CA MET A 118 38.77 9.36 18.75
C MET A 118 39.69 8.43 19.57
N ALA A 119 39.80 7.15 19.21
CA ALA A 119 40.69 6.21 19.89
C ALA A 119 42.16 6.63 19.78
N LEU A 120 42.58 7.14 18.61
CA LEU A 120 43.94 7.68 18.42
C LEU A 120 44.19 8.91 19.28
N GLU A 121 43.25 9.85 19.35
CA GLU A 121 43.33 11.05 20.20
C GLU A 121 43.39 10.70 21.69
N VAL A 122 42.58 9.72 22.13
CA VAL A 122 42.60 9.23 23.52
C VAL A 122 43.97 8.63 23.85
N ALA A 123 44.49 7.73 23.01
CA ALA A 123 45.80 7.13 23.22
C ALA A 123 46.93 8.18 23.24
N TYR A 124 46.84 9.21 22.41
CA TYR A 124 47.79 10.33 22.41
C TYR A 124 47.74 11.11 23.73
N ARG A 125 46.53 11.48 24.19
CA ARG A 125 46.34 12.19 25.46
C ARG A 125 46.77 11.37 26.66
N GLU A 126 46.48 10.08 26.69
CA GLU A 126 46.95 9.16 27.73
C GLU A 126 48.48 9.15 27.84
N ARG A 127 49.19 9.09 26.70
CA ARG A 127 50.65 9.16 26.68
C ARG A 127 51.18 10.48 27.25
N LEU A 128 50.58 11.61 26.85
CA LEU A 128 50.94 12.92 27.40
C LEU A 128 50.68 13.01 28.91
N HIS A 129 49.50 12.55 29.37
CA HIS A 129 49.15 12.52 30.78
C HIS A 129 50.09 11.62 31.59
N LYS A 130 50.50 10.47 31.04
CA LYS A 130 51.47 9.58 31.67
C LYS A 130 52.80 10.30 31.87
N VAL A 131 53.36 10.95 30.84
CA VAL A 131 54.61 11.70 30.95
C VAL A 131 54.49 12.84 31.95
N HIS A 132 53.40 13.62 31.89
CA HIS A 132 53.15 14.72 32.82
C HIS A 132 53.08 14.22 34.28
N LYS A 133 52.38 13.09 34.53
CA LYS A 133 52.27 12.48 35.85
C LYS A 133 53.62 12.00 36.38
N GLU A 134 54.44 11.36 35.55
CA GLU A 134 55.78 10.90 35.93
C GLU A 134 56.71 12.08 36.29
N VAL A 135 56.74 13.13 35.47
CA VAL A 135 57.55 14.32 35.74
C VAL A 135 57.12 15.00 37.04
N LYS A 136 55.80 15.15 37.24
CA LYS A 136 55.26 15.70 38.49
C LYS A 136 55.66 14.84 39.70
N ASN A 137 55.54 13.52 39.60
CA ASN A 137 55.93 12.61 40.69
C ASN A 137 57.41 12.77 41.08
N ARG A 138 58.32 12.99 40.11
CA ARG A 138 59.74 13.24 40.41
C ARG A 138 59.95 14.58 41.12
N LEU A 139 59.28 15.64 40.68
CA LEU A 139 59.34 16.95 41.32
C LEU A 139 58.76 16.91 42.75
N ASP A 140 57.59 16.31 42.91
CA ASP A 140 56.93 16.13 44.20
C ASP A 140 57.81 15.29 45.14
N TYR A 141 58.50 14.27 44.63
CA TYR A 141 59.47 13.50 45.40
C TYR A 141 60.62 14.39 45.92
N HIS A 142 61.24 15.20 45.06
CA HIS A 142 62.31 16.11 45.51
C HIS A 142 61.83 17.12 46.57
N ILE A 143 60.64 17.71 46.38
CA ILE A 143 60.03 18.62 47.37
C ILE A 143 59.75 17.88 48.68
N SER A 144 59.24 16.65 48.62
CA SER A 144 58.95 15.85 49.82
C SER A 144 60.21 15.54 50.63
N VAL A 145 61.32 15.20 49.96
CA VAL A 145 62.62 14.96 50.60
C VAL A 145 63.16 16.25 51.22
N GLN A 146 63.08 17.38 50.52
CA GLN A 146 63.49 18.69 51.07
C GLN A 146 62.67 19.07 52.30
N ASN A 147 61.35 18.90 52.25
CA ASN A 147 60.46 19.18 53.38
C ASN A 147 60.73 18.25 54.56
N MET A 148 61.05 16.98 54.32
CA MET A 148 61.43 16.03 55.36
C MET A 148 62.77 16.41 56.01
N MET A 149 63.80 16.76 55.22
CA MET A 149 65.09 17.19 55.74
C MET A 149 64.95 18.46 56.60
N ARG A 150 64.26 19.48 56.10
CA ARG A 150 63.98 20.71 56.86
C ARG A 150 63.24 20.42 58.15
N ARG A 151 62.25 19.52 58.14
CA ARG A 151 61.51 19.12 59.34
C ARG A 151 62.42 18.43 60.36
N LYS A 152 63.27 17.51 59.91
CA LYS A 152 64.23 16.82 60.77
C LYS A 152 65.26 17.78 61.38
N GLU A 153 65.75 18.75 60.60
CA GLU A 153 66.64 19.81 61.07
C GLU A 153 65.96 20.69 62.13
N GLN A 154 64.70 21.08 61.89
CA GLN A 154 63.90 21.85 62.86
C GLN A 154 63.66 21.06 64.16
N GLU A 155 63.28 19.79 64.07
CA GLU A 155 63.09 18.92 65.24
C GLU A 155 64.39 18.76 66.04
N HIS A 156 65.52 18.52 65.37
CA HIS A 156 66.83 18.44 66.02
C HIS A 156 67.23 19.77 66.69
N MET A 157 66.99 20.91 66.04
CA MET A 157 67.26 22.23 66.60
C MET A 157 66.43 22.49 67.86
N VAL A 158 65.14 22.17 67.86
CA VAL A 158 64.25 22.30 69.03
C VAL A 158 64.76 21.42 70.18
N GLN A 159 65.07 20.14 69.92
CA GLN A 159 65.63 19.24 70.94
C GLN A 159 66.97 19.73 71.50
N TRP A 160 67.83 20.31 70.65
CA TRP A 160 69.12 20.83 71.09
C TRP A 160 68.95 22.06 72.00
N ILE A 161 68.03 22.98 71.64
CA ILE A 161 67.69 24.14 72.47
C ILE A 161 67.10 23.70 73.80
N GLU A 162 66.13 22.79 73.82
CA GLU A 162 65.52 22.26 75.05
C GLU A 162 66.53 21.60 75.99
N LYS A 163 67.57 20.96 75.45
CA LYS A 163 68.62 20.30 76.25
C LYS A 163 69.67 21.26 76.82
N HIS A 164 69.82 22.45 76.24
CA HIS A 164 70.78 23.48 76.67
C HIS A 164 70.15 24.58 77.53
N VAL A 165 68.83 24.52 77.76
CA VAL A 165 68.10 25.28 78.78
C VAL A 165 67.99 24.43 80.04
#